data_AF-A0A8I1P1W6-F1
#
_entry.id   AF-A0A8I1P1W6-F1
#
_cell.length_a   1.000
_cell.length_b   1.000
_cell.length_c   1.000
_cell.angle_alpha   90.00
_cell.angle_beta   90.00
_cell.angle_gamma   90.00
#
_symmetry.space_group_name_H-M   'P 1'
#
loop_
_entity.id
_entity.type
_entity.pdbx_description
1 polymer ?
#
loop_
_entity_poly.entity_id
_entity_poly.type
_entity_poly.pdbx_seq_one_letter_code
_entity_poly.pdbx_strand_id
1 'polypeptide(L)'
;MSGGSLNYVYVQVNDAAQEIQRRAETTLQRAFAAHMMKVATALHDIEWLFSCDTGPGDEVEAIKAVLADDAEIRTAIEEAERVKNDLERLVYEALAAYEVR
;
A
#
# COMPACT_ATOMS: atom_id res chain seq x y z
N MET A 1 -0.82 3.34 26.55
CA MET A 1 -1.22 2.59 25.34
C MET A 1 -0.24 2.96 24.25
N SER A 2 0.32 1.98 23.52
CA SER A 2 1.11 2.27 22.32
C SER A 2 0.23 3.04 21.34
N GLY A 3 0.81 3.93 20.55
CA GLY A 3 0.06 4.75 19.59
C GLY A 3 -0.63 3.95 18.50
N GLY A 4 -0.41 2.64 18.38
CA GLY A 4 -0.67 1.86 17.17
C GLY A 4 0.51 1.95 16.21
N SER A 5 0.69 0.94 15.36
CA SER A 5 1.71 0.87 14.33
C SER A 5 1.53 1.93 13.23
N LEU A 6 0.28 2.31 12.94
CA LEU A 6 -0.11 3.37 12.00
C LEU A 6 -0.91 4.47 12.68
N ASN A 7 -0.81 4.62 14.00
CA ASN A 7 -1.56 5.59 14.79
C ASN A 7 -3.09 5.45 14.69
N TYR A 8 -3.60 4.24 14.42
CA TYR A 8 -5.03 3.98 14.21
C TYR A 8 -5.66 4.89 13.14
N VAL A 9 -4.88 5.27 12.11
CA VAL A 9 -5.30 6.21 11.06
C VAL A 9 -6.57 5.77 10.31
N TYR A 10 -6.87 4.47 10.29
CA TYR A 10 -8.11 3.93 9.72
C TYR A 10 -9.37 4.59 10.33
N VAL A 11 -9.34 4.98 11.61
CA VAL A 11 -10.46 5.66 12.27
C VAL A 11 -10.71 7.01 11.60
N GLN A 12 -9.66 7.80 11.39
CA GLN A 12 -9.76 9.13 10.78
C GLN A 12 -10.20 9.05 9.32
N VAL A 13 -9.69 8.05 8.58
CA VAL A 13 -10.09 7.81 7.19
C VAL A 13 -11.56 7.41 7.12
N ASN A 14 -12.03 6.55 8.01
CA ASN A 14 -13.43 6.14 8.08
C ASN A 14 -14.35 7.31 8.46
N ASP A 15 -13.95 8.13 9.43
CA ASP A 15 -14.71 9.31 9.84
C ASP A 15 -14.84 10.32 8.68
N ALA A 16 -13.75 10.57 7.96
CA ALA A 16 -13.76 11.41 6.76
C ALA A 16 -14.68 10.82 5.67
N ALA A 17 -14.63 9.50 5.45
CA ALA A 17 -15.48 8.82 4.49
C ALA A 17 -16.97 8.95 4.84
N GLN A 18 -17.33 8.75 6.11
CA GLN A 18 -18.71 8.94 6.60
C GLN A 18 -19.17 10.37 6.41
N GLU A 19 -18.30 11.34 6.68
CA GLU A 19 -18.64 12.75 6.53
C GLU A 19 -18.88 13.15 5.06
N ILE A 20 -18.06 12.64 4.14
CA ILE A 20 -18.27 12.80 2.70
C ILE A 20 -19.59 12.14 2.30
N GLN A 21 -19.86 10.91 2.74
CA GLN A 21 -21.10 10.20 2.43
C GLN A 21 -22.34 10.97 2.88
N ARG A 22 -22.28 11.57 4.08
CA ARG A 22 -23.37 12.38 4.65
C ARG A 22 -23.65 13.65 3.86
N ARG A 23 -22.59 14.29 3.35
CA ARG A 23 -22.67 15.54 2.59
C ARG A 23 -22.74 15.34 1.08
N ALA A 24 -22.75 14.10 0.59
CA ALA A 24 -22.64 13.82 -0.83
C ALA A 24 -23.89 14.26 -1.61
N GLU A 25 -23.68 15.16 -2.56
CA GLU A 25 -24.67 15.66 -3.52
C GLU A 25 -24.64 14.86 -4.83
N THR A 26 -23.51 14.21 -5.13
CA THR A 26 -23.33 13.45 -6.38
C THR A 26 -23.10 11.97 -6.15
N THR A 27 -23.40 11.15 -7.16
CA THR A 27 -23.09 9.71 -7.15
C THR A 27 -21.59 9.44 -7.09
N LEU A 28 -20.77 10.29 -7.72
CA LEU A 28 -19.32 10.19 -7.68
C LEU A 28 -18.77 10.39 -6.26
N GLN A 29 -19.28 11.38 -5.51
CA GLN A 29 -18.89 11.59 -4.11
C GLN A 29 -19.25 10.38 -3.23
N ARG A 30 -20.42 9.76 -3.45
CA ARG A 30 -20.84 8.54 -2.73
C ARG A 30 -19.94 7.36 -3.07
N ALA A 31 -19.59 7.19 -4.33
CA ALA A 31 -18.68 6.14 -4.78
C ALA A 31 -17.29 6.31 -4.16
N PHE A 32 -16.78 7.54 -4.12
CA PHE A 32 -15.51 7.85 -3.49
C PHE A 32 -15.53 7.58 -1.98
N ALA A 33 -16.58 8.02 -1.27
CA ALA A 33 -16.74 7.72 0.16
C ALA A 33 -16.78 6.21 0.43
N ALA A 34 -17.54 5.45 -0.36
CA ALA A 34 -17.58 4.00 -0.25
C ALA A 34 -16.20 3.36 -0.48
N HIS A 35 -15.42 3.86 -1.43
CA HIS A 35 -14.04 3.42 -1.63
C HIS A 35 -13.15 3.77 -0.43
N MET A 36 -13.26 4.97 0.14
CA MET A 36 -12.51 5.35 1.34
C MET A 36 -12.83 4.46 2.55
N MET A 37 -14.06 3.97 2.70
CA MET A 37 -14.40 3.00 3.75
C MET A 37 -13.67 1.66 3.54
N LYS A 38 -13.52 1.22 2.29
CA LYS A 38 -12.67 0.04 1.98
C LYS A 38 -11.20 0.32 2.30
N VAL A 39 -10.70 1.51 1.98
CA VAL A 39 -9.33 1.94 2.34
C VAL A 39 -9.13 1.94 3.85
N ALA A 40 -10.11 2.41 4.63
CA ALA A 40 -10.06 2.31 6.08
C ALA A 40 -9.97 0.86 6.57
N THR A 41 -10.71 -0.07 5.93
CA THR A 41 -10.62 -1.51 6.26
C THR A 41 -9.22 -2.06 5.96
N ALA A 42 -8.65 -1.76 4.80
CA ALA A 42 -7.28 -2.16 4.47
C ALA A 42 -6.25 -1.59 5.46
N LEU A 43 -6.41 -0.32 5.87
CA LEU A 43 -5.53 0.31 6.87
C LEU A 43 -5.66 -0.32 8.25
N HIS A 44 -6.86 -0.75 8.63
CA HIS A 44 -7.11 -1.46 9.88
C HIS A 44 -6.37 -2.81 9.89
N ASP A 45 -6.49 -3.59 8.82
CA ASP A 45 -5.90 -4.92 8.77
C ASP A 45 -4.36 -4.86 8.74
N ILE A 46 -3.79 -3.84 8.07
CA ILE A 46 -2.34 -3.57 8.12
C ILE A 46 -1.90 -3.12 9.51
N GLU A 47 -2.67 -2.25 10.18
CA GLU A 47 -2.38 -1.80 11.55
C GLU A 47 -2.30 -3.00 12.50
N TRP A 48 -3.24 -3.94 12.39
CA TRP A 48 -3.28 -5.15 13.20
C TRP A 48 -2.13 -6.10 12.87
N LEU A 49 -1.80 -6.26 11.58
CA LEU A 49 -0.66 -7.05 11.16
C LEU A 49 0.64 -6.49 11.75
N PHE A 50 0.90 -5.19 11.61
CA PHE A 50 2.12 -4.55 12.11
C PHE A 50 2.20 -4.53 13.64
N SER A 51 1.05 -4.55 14.31
CA SER A 51 0.95 -4.66 15.77
C SER A 51 1.02 -6.11 16.27
N CYS A 52 1.14 -7.08 15.36
CA CYS A 52 1.12 -8.52 15.63
C CYS A 52 -0.19 -9.03 16.25
N ASP A 53 -1.29 -8.32 16.04
CA ASP A 53 -2.63 -8.72 16.48
C ASP A 53 -3.29 -9.73 15.52
N THR A 54 -2.83 -9.77 14.26
CA THR A 54 -3.23 -10.72 13.21
C THR A 54 -2.03 -11.42 12.56
N GLY A 55 -2.30 -12.45 11.75
CA GLY A 55 -1.29 -13.21 11.04
C GLY A 55 -0.99 -12.65 9.64
N PRO A 56 0.20 -12.94 9.08
CA PRO A 56 0.50 -12.62 7.69
C PRO A 56 -0.51 -13.25 6.72
N GLY A 57 -1.06 -12.43 5.82
CA GLY A 57 -2.06 -12.85 4.84
C GLY A 57 -3.48 -12.42 5.18
N ASP A 58 -3.77 -12.07 6.44
CA ASP A 58 -5.09 -11.62 6.86
C ASP A 58 -5.46 -10.27 6.21
N GLU A 59 -4.47 -9.45 5.87
CA GLU A 59 -4.62 -8.13 5.24
C GLU A 59 -4.85 -8.18 3.72
N VAL A 60 -4.55 -9.30 3.07
CA VAL A 60 -4.41 -9.38 1.60
C VAL A 60 -5.72 -9.08 0.88
N GLU A 61 -6.83 -9.65 1.35
CA GLU A 61 -8.13 -9.46 0.70
C GLU A 61 -8.63 -8.01 0.83
N ALA A 62 -8.39 -7.36 1.97
CA ALA A 62 -8.74 -5.96 2.16
C ALA A 62 -7.88 -5.02 1.30
N ILE A 63 -6.58 -5.30 1.14
CA ILE A 63 -5.69 -4.56 0.23
C ILE A 63 -6.14 -4.72 -1.22
N LYS A 64 -6.41 -5.95 -1.67
CA LYS A 64 -6.88 -6.20 -3.05
C LYS A 64 -8.18 -5.47 -3.36
N ALA A 65 -9.09 -5.36 -2.39
CA ALA A 65 -10.37 -4.67 -2.56
C ALA A 65 -10.28 -3.17 -2.89
N VAL A 66 -9.09 -2.54 -2.69
CA VAL A 66 -8.85 -1.11 -2.94
C VAL A 66 -7.86 -0.84 -4.05
N LEU A 67 -7.21 -1.86 -4.60
CA LEU A 67 -6.29 -1.73 -5.70
C LEU A 67 -6.96 -2.02 -7.04
N ALA A 68 -6.34 -1.55 -8.12
CA ALA A 68 -6.63 -2.06 -9.44
C ALA A 68 -6.08 -3.50 -9.58
N ASP A 69 -6.75 -4.34 -10.36
CA ASP A 69 -6.38 -5.75 -10.54
C ASP A 69 -4.92 -5.95 -11.01
N ASP A 70 -4.37 -4.98 -11.72
CA ASP A 70 -3.00 -4.99 -12.26
C ASP A 70 -1.97 -4.25 -11.39
N ALA A 71 -2.38 -3.69 -10.25
CA ALA A 71 -1.49 -2.87 -9.42
C ALA A 71 -0.31 -3.68 -8.87
N GLU A 72 -0.57 -4.88 -8.33
CA GLU A 72 0.45 -5.74 -7.74
C GLU A 72 1.51 -6.16 -8.78
N ILE A 73 1.07 -6.62 -9.95
CA ILE A 73 2.00 -7.06 -11.01
C ILE A 73 2.79 -5.89 -11.59
N ARG A 74 2.17 -4.72 -11.73
CA ARG A 74 2.85 -3.51 -12.20
C ARG A 74 3.95 -3.07 -11.22
N THR A 75 3.67 -3.05 -9.92
CA THR A 75 4.69 -2.75 -8.90
C THR A 75 5.82 -3.78 -8.92
N ALA A 76 5.51 -5.08 -9.07
CA ALA A 76 6.54 -6.12 -9.17
C ALA A 76 7.46 -5.93 -10.40
N ILE A 77 6.91 -5.50 -11.54
CA ILE A 77 7.70 -5.18 -12.74
C ILE A 77 8.64 -3.99 -12.48
N GLU A 78 8.11 -2.90 -11.91
CA GLU A 78 8.90 -1.70 -11.58
C GLU A 78 10.06 -2.03 -10.62
N GLU A 79 9.83 -2.88 -9.62
CA GLU A 79 10.86 -3.34 -8.70
C GLU A 79 11.91 -4.21 -9.41
N ALA A 80 11.49 -5.13 -10.27
CA ALA A 80 12.40 -5.98 -11.04
C ALA A 80 13.29 -5.18 -11.98
N GLU A 81 12.74 -4.16 -12.66
CA GLU A 81 13.51 -3.25 -13.52
C GLU A 81 14.56 -2.47 -12.71
N ARG A 82 14.19 -1.96 -11.53
CA ARG A 82 15.13 -1.28 -10.62
C ARG A 82 16.28 -2.20 -10.23
N VAL A 83 15.98 -3.42 -9.76
CA VAL A 83 16.99 -4.40 -9.35
C VAL A 83 17.89 -4.80 -10.51
N LYS A 84 17.33 -4.99 -11.71
CA LYS A 84 18.10 -5.27 -12.92
C LYS A 84 19.10 -4.15 -13.21
N ASN A 85 18.66 -2.90 -13.18
CA ASN A 85 19.53 -1.75 -13.47
C ASN A 85 20.63 -1.60 -12.40
N ASP A 86 20.30 -1.80 -11.12
CA ASP A 86 21.28 -1.79 -10.03
C ASP A 86 22.33 -2.90 -10.21
N LEU A 87 21.90 -4.10 -10.62
CA LEU A 87 22.81 -5.21 -10.91
C LEU A 87 23.72 -4.90 -12.10
N GLU A 88 23.17 -4.38 -13.21
CA GLU A 88 23.95 -3.99 -14.39
C GLU A 88 25.02 -2.95 -14.05
N ARG A 89 24.67 -1.95 -13.23
CA ARG A 89 25.63 -0.97 -12.72
C ARG A 89 26.75 -1.62 -11.91
N LEU A 90 26.42 -2.46 -10.94
CA LEU A 90 27.40 -3.11 -10.07
C LEU A 90 28.34 -4.03 -10.85
N VAL A 91 27.81 -4.76 -11.85
CA VAL A 91 28.63 -5.58 -12.74
C VAL A 91 29.60 -4.72 -13.54
N TYR A 92 29.13 -3.59 -14.10
CA TYR A 92 29.99 -2.67 -14.83
C TYR A 92 31.12 -2.09 -13.96
N GLU A 93 30.79 -1.65 -12.75
CA GLU A 93 31.77 -1.12 -11.78
C GLU A 93 32.82 -2.18 -11.39
N ALA A 94 32.39 -3.43 -11.17
CA ALA A 94 33.29 -4.53 -10.85
C ALA A 94 34.24 -4.87 -12.01
N LEU A 95 33.75 -4.85 -13.25
CA LEU A 95 34.58 -5.07 -14.44
C LEU A 95 35.60 -3.95 -14.63
N ALA A 96 35.17 -2.69 -14.51
CA ALA A 96 36.08 -1.54 -14.62
C ALA A 96 37.18 -1.57 -13.54
N ALA A 97 36.85 -1.98 -12.32
CA ALA A 97 37.85 -2.15 -11.26
C ALA A 97 38.86 -3.29 -11.53
N TYR A 98 38.47 -4.30 -12.33
CA TYR A 98 39.35 -5.40 -12.72
C TYR A 98 40.28 -5.01 -13.88
N GLU A 99 39.80 -4.25 -14.85
CA GLU A 99 40.62 -3.80 -16.01
C GLU A 99 41.71 -2.78 -15.66
N VAL A 100 41.61 -2.12 -14.49
CA VAL A 100 42.61 -1.16 -13.98
C VAL A 100 43.69 -1.84 -13.11
N ARG A 101 43.57 -3.16 -12.85
CA ARG A 101 44.57 -3.97 -12.14
C ARG A 101 45.49 -4.73 -13.09
#